data_AF-A0A2E6H9T2-F1
#
_entry.id   AF-A0A2E6H9T2-F1
#
_cell.length_a   1.000
_cell.length_b   1.000
_cell.length_c   1.000
_cell.angle_alpha   90.00
_cell.angle_beta   90.00
_cell.angle_gamma   90.00
#
_symmetry.space_group_name_H-M   'P 1'
#
loop_
_entity.id
_entity.type
_entity.pdbx_description
1 polymer ?
#
loop_
_entity_poly.entity_id
_entity_poly.type
_entity_poly.pdbx_seq_one_letter_code
_entity_poly.pdbx_strand_id
1 'polypeptide(L)'
;MKLKALALAAGLIVSNYALGATASTSAENFCSDRKAVRYTKDLVANRKNQISFTNRGGLVNGGVCWWHSRLTRKFAYLAIYRPDLPKPTNAEAAKIIKKIRLGNVTEVPGFSNLYDFSREFRAEIQDRLEKWQIGDGFMRQQWTVGLWGSSSTSAEKLKERMDDLYEYVEKEGKLAYQMLQIRGITSHAWLVLNVEKTSDGYIMEVLDSNYTSTSKIRYRYGQERINSYGGLVNITGKKAELRRLEKAVKKYCKKLN
;
A
#
# COMPACT_ATOMS: atom_id res chain seq x y z
N MET A 1 13.08 66.94 -5.56
CA MET A 1 13.72 65.68 -6.00
C MET A 1 13.78 64.74 -4.80
N LYS A 2 13.00 63.64 -4.81
CA LYS A 2 13.46 62.23 -4.84
C LYS A 2 14.48 61.93 -3.71
N LEU A 3 14.27 61.00 -2.78
CA LEU A 3 13.85 59.60 -2.94
C LEU A 3 13.08 59.12 -1.70
N LYS A 4 12.00 58.36 -1.93
CA LYS A 4 11.32 57.53 -0.93
C LYS A 4 12.17 56.28 -0.68
N ALA A 5 12.53 56.01 0.57
CA ALA A 5 13.08 54.71 0.95
C ALA A 5 11.91 53.72 1.10
N LEU A 6 11.72 52.88 0.08
CA LEU A 6 10.82 51.73 0.12
C LEU A 6 11.52 50.62 0.91
N ALA A 7 11.02 50.31 2.10
CA ALA A 7 11.40 49.10 2.82
C ALA A 7 10.77 47.90 2.08
N LEU A 8 11.59 47.15 1.34
CA LEU A 8 11.17 45.92 0.69
C LEU A 8 11.14 44.80 1.76
N ALA A 9 9.97 44.53 2.32
CA ALA A 9 9.75 43.33 3.11
C ALA A 9 9.72 42.12 2.17
N ALA A 10 10.86 41.44 2.01
CA ALA A 10 10.92 40.14 1.37
C ALA A 10 10.27 39.10 2.30
N GLY A 11 8.94 38.98 2.23
CA GLY A 11 8.21 37.89 2.82
C GLY A 11 8.56 36.58 2.11
N LEU A 12 9.45 35.79 2.71
CA LEU A 12 9.59 34.38 2.38
C LEU A 12 8.29 33.67 2.78
N ILE A 13 7.33 33.64 1.86
CA ILE A 13 6.23 32.68 1.91
C ILE A 13 6.88 31.32 1.63
N VAL A 14 7.35 30.66 2.67
CA VAL A 14 7.61 29.22 2.64
C VAL A 14 6.24 28.58 2.56
N SER A 15 5.73 28.46 1.33
CA SER A 15 4.56 27.66 1.05
C SER A 15 4.92 26.23 1.42
N ASN A 16 4.43 25.80 2.59
CA ASN A 16 4.34 24.40 2.98
C ASN A 16 3.35 23.69 2.03
N TYR A 17 3.70 23.62 0.76
CA TYR A 17 3.19 22.54 -0.08
C TYR A 17 3.64 21.28 0.65
N ALA A 18 2.68 20.51 1.15
CA ALA A 18 2.92 19.19 1.67
C ALA A 18 3.60 18.39 0.57
N LEU A 19 4.93 18.41 0.54
CA LEU A 19 5.74 17.62 -0.36
C LEU A 19 5.41 16.17 -0.02
N GLY A 20 4.61 15.53 -0.87
CA GLY A 20 4.23 14.13 -0.68
C GLY A 20 5.49 13.28 -0.50
N ALA A 21 5.41 12.27 0.37
CA ALA A 21 6.56 11.44 0.69
C ALA A 21 7.20 10.87 -0.59
N THR A 22 8.51 11.08 -0.71
CA THR A 22 9.34 10.53 -1.79
C THR A 22 9.97 9.23 -1.34
N ALA A 23 10.25 8.32 -2.28
CA ALA A 23 10.85 7.05 -1.93
C ALA A 23 12.28 7.23 -1.40
N SER A 24 12.64 6.46 -0.37
CA SER A 24 13.95 6.50 0.27
C SER A 24 15.06 6.10 -0.70
N THR A 25 16.09 6.94 -0.84
CA THR A 25 17.18 6.75 -1.82
C THR A 25 18.53 6.31 -1.24
N SER A 26 18.64 6.20 0.09
CA SER A 26 19.82 5.71 0.80
C SER A 26 19.39 4.96 2.08
N ALA A 27 20.34 4.27 2.72
CA ALA A 27 20.08 3.57 3.97
C ALA A 27 19.72 4.55 5.11
N GLU A 28 20.39 5.70 5.17
CA GLU A 28 20.16 6.76 6.15
C GLU A 28 18.77 7.39 5.94
N ASN A 29 18.43 7.76 4.70
CA ASN A 29 17.12 8.29 4.35
C ASN A 29 16.03 7.27 4.69
N PHE A 30 16.24 6.00 4.34
CA PHE A 30 15.30 4.92 4.66
C PHE A 30 15.00 4.83 6.16
N CYS A 31 16.03 4.87 7.01
CA CYS A 31 15.84 4.80 8.45
C CYS A 31 15.27 6.09 9.04
N SER A 32 15.59 7.25 8.48
CA SER A 32 15.01 8.54 8.87
C SER A 32 13.51 8.59 8.55
N ASP A 33 13.14 8.27 7.31
CA ASP A 33 11.78 8.28 6.79
C ASP A 33 10.83 7.41 7.63
N ARG A 34 11.30 6.24 8.10
CA ARG A 34 10.49 5.30 8.89
C ARG A 34 10.27 5.73 10.34
N LYS A 35 10.82 6.86 10.77
CA LYS A 35 10.46 7.49 12.05
C LYS A 35 9.11 8.21 11.98
N ALA A 36 8.72 8.68 10.79
CA ALA A 36 7.44 9.35 10.60
C ALA A 36 6.30 8.33 10.50
N VAL A 37 5.31 8.46 11.40
CA VAL A 37 4.18 7.52 11.54
C VAL A 37 3.40 7.33 10.24
N ARG A 38 3.21 8.41 9.45
CA ARG A 38 2.41 8.39 8.22
C ARG A 38 3.20 8.13 6.93
N TYR A 39 4.54 8.10 6.99
CA TYR A 39 5.40 8.10 5.80
C TYR A 39 4.96 7.06 4.76
N THR A 40 4.73 5.81 5.18
CA THR A 40 4.41 4.74 4.22
C THR A 40 3.03 4.91 3.57
N LYS A 41 2.06 5.50 4.26
CA LYS A 41 0.73 5.82 3.71
C LYS A 41 0.88 6.91 2.66
N ASP A 42 1.56 8.01 3.03
CA ASP A 42 1.78 9.16 2.17
C ASP A 42 2.61 8.78 0.93
N LEU A 43 3.56 7.85 1.10
CA LEU A 43 4.36 7.30 0.00
C LEU A 43 3.46 6.61 -1.03
N VAL A 44 2.58 5.71 -0.58
CA VAL A 44 1.70 4.91 -1.46
C VAL A 44 0.57 5.73 -2.08
N ALA A 45 0.16 6.84 -1.45
CA ALA A 45 -0.78 7.79 -2.04
C ALA A 45 -0.22 8.42 -3.33
N ASN A 46 1.10 8.53 -3.46
CA ASN A 46 1.74 8.98 -4.67
C ASN A 46 1.81 7.86 -5.72
N ARG A 47 1.25 8.11 -6.92
CA ARG A 47 1.25 7.17 -8.05
C ARG A 47 2.63 6.62 -8.41
N LYS A 48 3.70 7.41 -8.24
CA LYS A 48 5.08 6.96 -8.49
C LYS A 48 5.48 5.77 -7.61
N ASN A 49 4.84 5.56 -6.46
CA ASN A 49 5.17 4.47 -5.54
C ASN A 49 4.16 3.31 -5.59
N GLN A 50 3.41 3.21 -6.68
CA GLN A 50 2.46 2.13 -6.92
C GLN A 50 2.93 1.27 -8.09
N ILE A 51 2.44 0.02 -8.18
CA ILE A 51 2.72 -0.83 -9.34
C ILE A 51 2.12 -0.20 -10.61
N SER A 52 2.91 -0.11 -11.67
CA SER A 52 2.58 0.65 -12.88
C SER A 52 1.43 0.06 -13.70
N PHE A 53 1.08 -1.20 -13.46
CA PHE A 53 0.05 -1.92 -14.18
C PHE A 53 -1.07 -2.42 -13.26
N THR A 54 -2.27 -2.49 -13.81
CA THR A 54 -3.43 -3.07 -13.13
C THR A 54 -3.32 -4.59 -13.07
N ASN A 55 -4.00 -5.14 -12.08
CA ASN A 55 -4.15 -6.56 -11.87
C ASN A 55 -4.68 -7.27 -13.13
N ARG A 56 -4.02 -8.37 -13.51
CA ARG A 56 -4.39 -9.24 -14.64
C ARG A 56 -3.93 -10.66 -14.36
N GLY A 57 -4.40 -11.62 -15.17
CA GLY A 57 -3.96 -13.03 -15.11
C GLY A 57 -4.54 -13.78 -13.92
N GLY A 58 -3.73 -14.67 -13.34
CA GLY A 58 -4.08 -15.48 -12.17
C GLY A 58 -4.94 -16.72 -12.47
N LEU A 59 -5.13 -17.57 -11.45
CA LEU A 59 -5.91 -18.80 -11.56
C LEU A 59 -7.35 -18.48 -12.01
N VAL A 60 -7.82 -19.15 -13.07
CA VAL A 60 -9.18 -19.01 -13.64
C VAL A 60 -9.51 -17.55 -14.02
N ASN A 61 -8.54 -16.77 -14.49
CA ASN A 61 -8.69 -15.35 -14.82
C ASN A 61 -9.22 -14.47 -13.66
N GLY A 62 -9.13 -14.95 -12.42
CA GLY A 62 -9.59 -14.22 -11.23
C GLY A 62 -8.64 -13.12 -10.75
N GLY A 63 -7.48 -12.95 -11.40
CA GLY A 63 -6.45 -11.99 -11.02
C GLY A 63 -5.54 -12.47 -9.89
N VAL A 64 -4.56 -11.63 -9.58
CA VAL A 64 -3.60 -11.74 -8.47
C VAL A 64 -3.77 -10.58 -7.47
N CYS A 65 -4.96 -9.97 -7.40
CA CYS A 65 -5.28 -8.73 -6.65
C CYS A 65 -4.75 -8.72 -5.21
N TRP A 66 -4.92 -9.82 -4.47
CA TRP A 66 -4.38 -9.99 -3.12
C TRP A 66 -2.86 -9.86 -3.07
N TRP A 67 -2.16 -10.53 -3.98
CA TRP A 67 -0.71 -10.52 -4.04
C TRP A 67 -0.18 -9.19 -4.58
N HIS A 68 -0.91 -8.54 -5.50
CA HIS A 68 -0.60 -7.22 -6.03
C HIS A 68 -0.63 -6.15 -4.92
N SER A 69 -1.73 -6.08 -4.16
CA SER A 69 -1.86 -5.20 -3.00
C SER A 69 -0.81 -5.50 -1.92
N ARG A 70 -0.54 -6.79 -1.64
CA ARG A 70 0.53 -7.19 -0.69
C ARG A 70 1.91 -6.79 -1.17
N LEU A 71 2.22 -6.95 -2.46
CA LEU A 71 3.52 -6.61 -3.03
C LEU A 71 3.75 -5.10 -2.98
N THR A 72 2.76 -4.30 -3.39
CA THR A 72 2.79 -2.84 -3.27
C THR A 72 3.10 -2.41 -1.84
N ARG A 73 2.37 -2.95 -0.86
CA ARG A 73 2.64 -2.69 0.56
C ARG A 73 4.06 -3.10 0.98
N LYS A 74 4.54 -4.28 0.56
CA LYS A 74 5.89 -4.73 0.92
C LYS A 74 6.99 -3.83 0.35
N PHE A 75 6.87 -3.40 -0.91
CA PHE A 75 7.81 -2.44 -1.49
C PHE A 75 7.80 -1.11 -0.71
N ALA A 76 6.62 -0.60 -0.38
CA ALA A 76 6.49 0.65 0.38
C ALA A 76 7.18 0.58 1.76
N TYR A 77 7.21 -0.59 2.40
CA TYR A 77 7.90 -0.77 3.69
C TYR A 77 9.39 -1.08 3.58
N LEU A 78 9.84 -1.75 2.52
CA LEU A 78 11.15 -2.45 2.51
C LEU A 78 12.12 -2.00 1.43
N ALA A 79 11.68 -1.22 0.43
CA ALA A 79 12.54 -0.84 -0.68
C ALA A 79 13.39 0.39 -0.34
N ILE A 80 14.66 0.33 -0.72
CA ILE A 80 15.58 1.47 -0.80
C ILE A 80 15.92 1.63 -2.28
N TYR A 81 15.55 2.74 -2.90
CA TYR A 81 15.75 2.96 -4.33
C TYR A 81 17.13 3.55 -4.58
N ARG A 82 17.87 3.03 -5.56
CA ARG A 82 19.25 3.45 -5.83
C ARG A 82 19.38 3.90 -7.28
N PRO A 83 18.84 5.08 -7.64
CA PRO A 83 18.83 5.56 -9.04
C PRO A 83 20.23 5.83 -9.59
N ASP A 84 21.20 5.99 -8.70
CA ASP A 84 22.63 6.15 -8.97
C ASP A 84 23.33 4.87 -9.43
N LEU A 85 22.71 3.69 -9.22
CA LEU A 85 23.27 2.40 -9.60
C LEU A 85 22.73 1.92 -10.96
N PRO A 86 23.47 1.05 -11.67
CA PRO A 86 22.98 0.45 -12.92
C PRO A 86 21.67 -0.33 -12.73
N LYS A 87 20.80 -0.30 -13.75
CA LYS A 87 19.57 -1.11 -13.74
C LYS A 87 19.92 -2.61 -13.64
N PRO A 88 19.17 -3.39 -12.86
CA PRO A 88 19.37 -4.82 -12.74
C PRO A 88 18.94 -5.53 -14.02
N THR A 89 19.49 -6.71 -14.25
CA THR A 89 18.95 -7.68 -15.21
C THR A 89 17.63 -8.30 -14.72
N ASN A 90 16.88 -9.00 -15.59
CA ASN A 90 15.65 -9.68 -15.19
C ASN A 90 15.89 -10.73 -14.07
N ALA A 91 17.04 -11.41 -14.09
CA ALA A 91 17.41 -12.37 -13.06
C ALA A 91 17.65 -11.70 -11.69
N GLU A 92 18.26 -10.51 -11.69
CA GLU A 92 18.47 -9.71 -10.48
C GLU A 92 17.17 -9.08 -9.98
N ALA A 93 16.33 -8.55 -10.88
CA ALA A 93 14.99 -8.06 -10.56
C ALA A 93 14.15 -9.16 -9.88
N ALA A 94 14.19 -10.39 -10.40
CA ALA A 94 13.54 -11.53 -9.77
C ALA A 94 14.06 -11.82 -8.35
N LYS A 95 15.37 -11.68 -8.10
CA LYS A 95 15.96 -11.81 -6.75
C LYS A 95 15.47 -10.69 -5.82
N ILE A 96 15.39 -9.45 -6.30
CA ILE A 96 14.87 -8.29 -5.56
C ILE A 96 13.41 -8.53 -5.15
N ILE A 97 12.55 -8.89 -6.12
CA ILE A 97 11.13 -9.19 -5.88
C ILE A 97 10.99 -10.32 -4.84
N LYS A 98 11.80 -11.38 -4.95
CA LYS A 98 11.80 -12.48 -3.98
C LYS A 98 12.21 -12.00 -2.59
N LYS A 99 13.27 -11.20 -2.43
CA LYS A 99 13.73 -10.68 -1.13
C LYS A 99 12.66 -9.82 -0.46
N ILE A 100 12.05 -8.89 -1.19
CA ILE A 100 10.96 -8.03 -0.69
C ILE A 100 9.72 -8.87 -0.33
N ARG A 101 9.33 -9.83 -1.17
CA ARG A 101 8.25 -10.78 -0.88
C ARG A 101 8.48 -11.52 0.43
N LEU A 102 9.72 -11.95 0.69
CA LEU A 102 10.12 -12.64 1.91
C LEU A 102 10.27 -11.72 3.13
N GLY A 103 10.15 -10.41 2.97
CA GLY A 103 10.15 -9.46 4.08
C GLY A 103 11.51 -8.85 4.40
N ASN A 104 12.45 -8.83 3.45
CA ASN A 104 13.78 -8.26 3.66
C ASN A 104 13.85 -6.83 3.12
N VAL A 105 14.46 -5.92 3.89
CA VAL A 105 14.88 -4.60 3.38
C VAL A 105 15.86 -4.82 2.23
N THR A 106 15.59 -4.22 1.08
CA THR A 106 16.25 -4.55 -0.18
C THR A 106 16.49 -3.28 -1.00
N GLU A 107 17.71 -3.12 -1.50
CA GLU A 107 18.04 -2.07 -2.48
C GLU A 107 17.48 -2.42 -3.87
N VAL A 108 17.02 -1.39 -4.58
CA VAL A 108 16.44 -1.46 -5.92
C VAL A 108 17.23 -0.53 -6.83
N PRO A 109 18.28 -1.04 -7.52
CA PRO A 109 19.20 -0.22 -8.30
C PRO A 109 18.58 0.26 -9.61
N GLY A 110 18.98 1.44 -10.09
CA GLY A 110 18.55 2.02 -11.37
C GLY A 110 17.14 2.60 -11.40
N PHE A 111 16.46 2.69 -10.26
CA PHE A 111 15.11 3.27 -10.16
C PHE A 111 15.00 4.23 -9.00
N SER A 112 14.08 5.19 -9.13
CA SER A 112 13.75 6.15 -8.08
C SER A 112 12.47 5.76 -7.31
N ASN A 113 11.66 4.82 -7.83
CA ASN A 113 10.35 4.50 -7.28
C ASN A 113 9.79 3.16 -7.82
N LEU A 114 8.68 2.70 -7.24
CA LEU A 114 8.04 1.42 -7.61
C LEU A 114 7.44 1.44 -9.00
N TYR A 115 6.88 2.57 -9.44
CA TYR A 115 6.24 2.68 -10.73
C TYR A 115 7.21 2.39 -11.86
N ASP A 116 8.39 3.01 -11.83
CA ASP A 116 9.41 2.81 -12.85
C ASP A 116 9.97 1.38 -12.82
N PHE A 117 10.29 0.87 -11.62
CA PHE A 117 10.75 -0.52 -11.45
C PHE A 117 9.73 -1.53 -12.00
N SER A 118 8.46 -1.35 -11.64
CA SER A 118 7.40 -2.28 -12.02
C SER A 118 6.95 -2.14 -13.48
N ARG A 119 7.20 -0.99 -14.11
CA ARG A 119 7.01 -0.79 -15.54
C ARG A 119 8.05 -1.56 -16.34
N GLU A 120 9.32 -1.46 -15.95
CA GLU A 120 10.42 -2.20 -16.59
C GLU A 120 10.22 -3.71 -16.45
N PHE A 121 10.04 -4.21 -15.23
CA PHE A 121 9.97 -5.65 -14.93
C PHE A 121 8.54 -6.17 -14.81
N ARG A 122 7.63 -5.64 -15.64
CA ARG A 122 6.20 -6.00 -15.58
C ARG A 122 5.99 -7.50 -15.74
N ALA A 123 6.68 -8.12 -16.69
CA ALA A 123 6.54 -9.55 -16.97
C ALA A 123 7.03 -10.40 -15.77
N GLU A 124 8.19 -10.07 -15.23
CA GLU A 124 8.76 -10.75 -14.07
C GLU A 124 7.87 -10.60 -12.84
N ILE A 125 7.36 -9.39 -12.56
CA ILE A 125 6.46 -9.19 -11.42
C ILE A 125 5.19 -10.02 -11.58
N GLN A 126 4.57 -10.00 -12.77
CA GLN A 126 3.37 -10.80 -13.05
C GLN A 126 3.62 -12.30 -12.82
N ASP A 127 4.68 -12.85 -13.41
CA ASP A 127 5.07 -14.27 -13.23
C ASP A 127 5.26 -14.62 -11.74
N ARG A 128 5.90 -13.73 -10.97
CA ARG A 128 6.11 -13.96 -9.53
C ARG A 128 4.83 -13.85 -8.72
N LEU A 129 3.90 -12.97 -9.09
CA LEU A 129 2.59 -12.87 -8.45
C LEU A 129 1.76 -14.13 -8.69
N GLU A 130 1.76 -14.66 -9.91
CA GLU A 130 1.06 -15.90 -10.27
C GLU A 130 1.65 -17.11 -9.56
N LYS A 131 2.98 -17.26 -9.56
CA LYS A 131 3.66 -18.32 -8.79
C LYS A 131 3.40 -18.20 -7.29
N TRP A 132 3.30 -16.97 -6.78
CA TRP A 132 2.95 -16.75 -5.36
C TRP A 132 1.49 -17.12 -5.10
N GLN A 133 0.57 -16.79 -6.01
CA GLN A 133 -0.82 -17.23 -5.94
C GLN A 133 -0.95 -18.75 -5.91
N ILE A 134 -0.29 -19.45 -6.83
CA ILE A 134 -0.31 -20.91 -6.89
C ILE A 134 0.24 -21.49 -5.59
N GLY A 135 1.36 -20.99 -5.08
CA GLY A 135 1.96 -21.47 -3.83
C GLY A 135 1.08 -21.23 -2.60
N ASP A 136 0.51 -20.04 -2.43
CA ASP A 136 -0.41 -19.74 -1.30
C ASP A 136 -1.77 -20.46 -1.47
N GLY A 137 -2.23 -20.68 -2.70
CA GLY A 137 -3.50 -21.34 -3.02
C GLY A 137 -3.46 -22.85 -2.82
N PHE A 138 -2.38 -23.51 -3.30
CA PHE A 138 -2.18 -24.96 -3.20
C PHE A 138 -1.78 -25.39 -1.78
N MET A 139 -0.90 -24.64 -1.10
CA MET A 139 -0.34 -25.08 0.19
C MET A 139 -1.04 -24.52 1.44
N ARG A 140 -1.78 -23.41 1.33
CA ARG A 140 -2.37 -22.72 2.49
C ARG A 140 -3.86 -22.46 2.39
N GLN A 141 -4.50 -23.04 1.37
CA GLN A 141 -5.91 -22.86 1.06
C GLN A 141 -6.35 -21.39 1.19
N GLN A 142 -5.51 -20.41 0.84
CA GLN A 142 -5.85 -19.00 1.14
C GLN A 142 -7.12 -18.54 0.41
N TRP A 143 -7.48 -19.22 -0.69
CA TRP A 143 -8.77 -19.08 -1.36
C TRP A 143 -9.96 -19.45 -0.45
N THR A 144 -9.84 -20.44 0.45
CA THR A 144 -10.91 -20.77 1.42
C THR A 144 -11.09 -19.67 2.45
N VAL A 145 -10.04 -18.98 2.88
CA VAL A 145 -10.14 -17.82 3.81
C VAL A 145 -10.90 -16.65 3.17
N GLY A 146 -10.83 -16.52 1.84
CA GLY A 146 -11.61 -15.53 1.08
C GLY A 146 -13.06 -15.91 0.85
N LEU A 147 -13.39 -17.21 0.93
CA LEU A 147 -14.74 -17.77 0.72
C LEU A 147 -15.46 -18.12 2.03
N TRP A 148 -14.74 -18.21 3.16
CA TRP A 148 -15.28 -18.51 4.49
C TRP A 148 -15.89 -17.29 5.20
N GLY A 149 -15.76 -16.09 4.63
CA GLY A 149 -16.42 -14.91 5.15
C GLY A 149 -17.85 -14.81 4.64
N SER A 150 -18.78 -14.46 5.52
CA SER A 150 -20.11 -14.05 5.06
C SER A 150 -19.99 -12.74 4.25
N SER A 151 -20.69 -12.69 3.12
CA SER A 151 -20.89 -11.45 2.35
C SER A 151 -21.90 -10.49 3.01
N SER A 152 -22.44 -10.87 4.17
CA SER A 152 -23.26 -10.05 5.05
C SER A 152 -22.74 -10.07 6.49
N THR A 153 -22.95 -8.99 7.23
CA THR A 153 -22.69 -8.88 8.66
C THR A 153 -23.74 -7.97 9.27
N SER A 154 -23.97 -8.02 10.59
CA SER A 154 -24.86 -7.04 11.23
C SER A 154 -24.26 -5.62 11.13
N ALA A 155 -25.13 -4.61 11.22
CA ALA A 155 -24.73 -3.22 11.17
C ALA A 155 -23.76 -2.85 12.30
N GLU A 156 -23.99 -3.39 13.51
CA GLU A 156 -23.15 -3.18 14.69
C GLU A 156 -21.74 -3.73 14.45
N LYS A 157 -21.64 -4.94 13.92
CA LYS A 157 -20.36 -5.59 13.65
C LYS A 157 -19.61 -4.94 12.48
N LEU A 158 -20.32 -4.42 11.47
CA LEU A 158 -19.67 -3.63 10.43
C LEU A 158 -19.14 -2.31 11.00
N LYS A 159 -19.92 -1.65 11.87
CA LYS A 159 -19.49 -0.43 12.55
C LYS A 159 -18.23 -0.67 13.38
N GLU A 160 -18.21 -1.71 14.20
CA GLU A 160 -17.05 -2.09 15.01
C GLU A 160 -15.80 -2.27 14.14
N ARG A 161 -15.91 -2.97 13.01
CA ARG A 161 -14.80 -3.15 12.05
C ARG A 161 -14.32 -1.85 11.43
N MET A 162 -15.22 -0.90 11.21
CA MET A 162 -14.89 0.43 10.68
C MET A 162 -14.22 1.31 11.74
N ASP A 163 -14.65 1.22 12.99
CA ASP A 163 -14.01 1.87 14.14
C ASP A 163 -12.58 1.32 14.34
N ASP A 164 -12.40 0.00 14.31
CA ASP A 164 -11.10 -0.68 14.34
C ASP A 164 -10.19 -0.28 13.17
N LEU A 165 -10.77 -0.11 11.98
CA LEU A 165 -10.02 0.32 10.80
C LEU A 165 -9.55 1.77 10.97
N TYR A 166 -10.41 2.65 11.46
CA TYR A 166 -10.05 4.04 11.74
C TYR A 166 -8.90 4.13 12.74
N GLU A 167 -8.97 3.39 13.84
CA GLU A 167 -7.88 3.33 14.84
C GLU A 167 -6.56 2.86 14.19
N TYR A 168 -6.63 1.74 13.48
CA TYR A 168 -5.46 1.13 12.85
C TYR A 168 -4.82 2.01 11.76
N VAL A 169 -5.62 2.71 10.96
CA VAL A 169 -5.11 3.52 9.84
C VAL A 169 -4.72 4.93 10.30
N GLU A 170 -5.57 5.61 11.07
CA GLU A 170 -5.34 7.01 11.43
C GLU A 170 -4.58 7.22 12.74
N LYS A 171 -4.81 6.40 13.77
CA LYS A 171 -4.10 6.55 15.05
C LYS A 171 -2.77 5.82 15.06
N GLU A 172 -2.75 4.58 14.57
CA GLU A 172 -1.51 3.80 14.49
C GLU A 172 -0.67 4.11 13.23
N GLY A 173 -1.22 4.86 12.26
CA GLY A 173 -0.54 5.22 11.02
C GLY A 173 -0.28 4.05 10.05
N LYS A 174 -1.02 2.94 10.15
CA LYS A 174 -0.72 1.73 9.39
C LYS A 174 -1.39 1.74 8.02
N LEU A 175 -0.67 1.20 7.02
CA LEU A 175 -1.25 0.89 5.71
C LEU A 175 -2.05 -0.42 5.79
N ALA A 176 -3.38 -0.32 5.91
CA ALA A 176 -4.22 -1.49 6.06
C ALA A 176 -4.37 -2.26 4.76
N TYR A 177 -4.33 -3.58 4.86
CA TYR A 177 -4.69 -4.48 3.78
C TYR A 177 -6.06 -5.04 4.10
N GLN A 178 -7.02 -4.87 3.21
CA GLN A 178 -8.36 -5.41 3.41
C GLN A 178 -8.66 -6.47 2.36
N MET A 179 -9.16 -7.60 2.84
CA MET A 179 -9.77 -8.63 2.01
C MET A 179 -11.24 -8.27 1.88
N LEU A 180 -11.75 -8.28 0.65
CA LEU A 180 -13.14 -7.89 0.37
C LEU A 180 -13.95 -9.16 0.14
N GLN A 181 -15.00 -9.31 0.93
CA GLN A 181 -15.99 -10.35 0.78
C GLN A 181 -17.08 -9.81 -0.14
N ILE A 182 -17.04 -10.18 -1.42
CA ILE A 182 -17.97 -9.72 -2.44
C ILE A 182 -18.71 -10.95 -2.97
N ARG A 183 -20.05 -10.88 -3.04
CA ARG A 183 -20.87 -12.00 -3.50
C ARG A 183 -20.53 -12.32 -4.96
N GLY A 184 -20.19 -13.59 -5.23
CA GLY A 184 -19.89 -14.07 -6.59
C GLY A 184 -18.49 -13.74 -7.11
N ILE A 185 -17.64 -13.06 -6.33
CA ILE A 185 -16.24 -12.82 -6.69
C ILE A 185 -15.33 -13.67 -5.80
N THR A 186 -14.45 -14.44 -6.42
CA THR A 186 -13.62 -15.43 -5.74
C THR A 186 -12.52 -14.80 -4.88
N SER A 187 -12.05 -13.59 -5.22
CA SER A 187 -11.03 -12.88 -4.43
C SER A 187 -10.89 -11.41 -4.82
N HIS A 188 -10.94 -10.49 -3.86
CA HIS A 188 -10.49 -9.10 -4.06
C HIS A 188 -9.83 -8.49 -2.81
N ALA A 189 -8.91 -7.55 -3.00
CA ALA A 189 -8.28 -6.81 -1.92
C ALA A 189 -7.78 -5.44 -2.36
N TRP A 190 -7.81 -4.49 -1.42
CA TRP A 190 -7.22 -3.17 -1.57
C TRP A 190 -6.32 -2.81 -0.39
N LEU A 191 -5.62 -1.70 -0.53
CA LEU A 191 -4.96 -1.02 0.58
C LEU A 191 -5.80 0.18 1.01
N VAL A 192 -5.93 0.42 2.31
CA VAL A 192 -6.59 1.62 2.86
C VAL A 192 -5.52 2.60 3.33
N LEU A 193 -5.52 3.79 2.73
CA LEU A 193 -4.50 4.82 2.89
C LEU A 193 -4.96 5.91 3.85
N ASN A 194 -6.25 6.18 3.95
CA ASN A 194 -6.79 7.19 4.84
C ASN A 194 -8.20 6.80 5.27
N VAL A 195 -8.61 7.19 6.48
CA VAL A 195 -9.98 7.04 6.97
C VAL A 195 -10.43 8.34 7.62
N GLU A 196 -11.33 9.04 6.96
CA GLU A 196 -11.98 10.23 7.49
C GLU A 196 -13.24 9.84 8.25
N LYS A 197 -13.37 10.27 9.51
CA LYS A 197 -14.60 10.09 10.30
C LYS A 197 -15.59 11.21 9.96
N THR A 198 -16.82 10.84 9.61
CA THR A 198 -17.92 11.79 9.36
C THR A 198 -18.92 11.76 10.51
N SER A 199 -19.92 12.65 10.49
CA SER A 199 -21.01 12.66 11.48
C SER A 199 -21.85 11.38 11.45
N ASP A 200 -21.88 10.69 10.32
CA ASP A 200 -22.75 9.55 10.06
C ASP A 200 -22.00 8.28 9.63
N GLY A 201 -20.66 8.23 9.76
CA GLY A 201 -19.86 7.09 9.30
C GLY A 201 -18.41 7.42 8.99
N TYR A 202 -17.91 6.89 7.88
CA TYR A 202 -16.52 6.98 7.45
C TYR A 202 -16.36 7.13 5.94
N ILE A 203 -15.32 7.85 5.51
CA ILE A 203 -14.84 7.89 4.13
C ILE A 203 -13.43 7.32 4.11
N MET A 204 -13.25 6.19 3.42
CA MET A 204 -11.96 5.55 3.23
C MET A 204 -11.35 5.98 1.91
N GLU A 205 -10.07 6.33 1.90
CA GLU A 205 -9.28 6.40 0.67
C GLU A 205 -8.58 5.05 0.46
N VAL A 206 -8.81 4.43 -0.70
CA VAL A 206 -8.30 3.09 -1.00
C VAL A 206 -7.49 3.07 -2.30
N LEU A 207 -6.43 2.27 -2.31
CA LEU A 207 -5.70 1.89 -3.52
C LEU A 207 -6.10 0.46 -3.87
N ASP A 208 -6.80 0.34 -4.98
CA ASP A 208 -7.31 -0.92 -5.48
C ASP A 208 -6.48 -1.35 -6.70
N SER A 209 -6.00 -2.60 -6.68
CA SER A 209 -5.12 -3.14 -7.73
C SER A 209 -5.74 -3.17 -9.14
N ASN A 210 -7.06 -3.01 -9.25
CA ASN A 210 -7.75 -2.95 -10.55
C ASN A 210 -7.73 -1.54 -11.17
N TYR A 211 -7.33 -0.51 -10.43
CA TYR A 211 -7.29 0.87 -10.90
C TYR A 211 -5.89 1.48 -10.77
N THR A 212 -5.67 2.59 -11.48
CA THR A 212 -4.39 3.32 -11.48
C THR A 212 -4.40 4.52 -10.54
N SER A 213 -5.52 4.80 -9.88
CA SER A 213 -5.70 5.91 -8.93
C SER A 213 -6.34 5.41 -7.64
N THR A 214 -6.22 6.22 -6.58
CA THR A 214 -7.00 5.99 -5.35
C THR A 214 -8.45 6.35 -5.57
N SER A 215 -9.33 5.75 -4.76
CA SER A 215 -10.76 5.99 -4.77
C SER A 215 -11.26 6.24 -3.36
N LYS A 216 -12.31 7.05 -3.22
CA LYS A 216 -13.00 7.27 -1.93
C LYS A 216 -14.21 6.36 -1.81
N ILE A 217 -14.30 5.61 -0.72
CA ILE A 217 -15.38 4.66 -0.42
C ILE A 217 -16.07 5.11 0.86
N ARG A 218 -17.38 5.31 0.80
CA ARG A 218 -18.17 5.75 1.96
C ARG A 218 -18.86 4.57 2.65
N TYR A 219 -18.79 4.57 3.97
CA TYR A 219 -19.60 3.76 4.86
C TYR A 219 -20.47 4.69 5.73
N ARG A 220 -21.72 4.30 5.98
CA ARG A 220 -22.65 5.00 6.89
C ARG A 220 -23.09 4.08 8.01
N TYR A 221 -23.29 4.62 9.21
CA TYR A 221 -23.84 3.87 10.34
C TYR A 221 -25.20 3.25 9.98
N GLY A 222 -25.47 2.06 10.51
CA GLY A 222 -26.66 1.26 10.17
C GLY A 222 -26.50 0.40 8.90
N GLN A 223 -25.42 0.56 8.12
CA GLN A 223 -25.16 -0.32 6.99
C GLN A 223 -24.64 -1.69 7.45
N GLU A 224 -25.17 -2.75 6.84
CA GLU A 224 -24.71 -4.14 6.95
C GLU A 224 -23.66 -4.53 5.90
N ARG A 225 -23.53 -3.70 4.86
CA ARG A 225 -22.58 -3.84 3.75
C ARG A 225 -22.16 -2.46 3.23
N ILE A 226 -20.96 -2.38 2.70
CA ILE A 226 -20.46 -1.18 2.03
C ILE A 226 -20.97 -1.18 0.58
N ASN A 227 -21.56 -0.07 0.14
CA ASN A 227 -22.10 0.10 -1.22
C ASN A 227 -20.98 0.32 -2.25
N SER A 228 -20.17 -0.71 -2.46
CA SER A 228 -19.14 -0.80 -3.49
C SER A 228 -19.15 -2.24 -4.02
N TYR A 229 -18.85 -2.43 -5.32
CA TYR A 229 -18.88 -3.75 -5.96
C TYR A 229 -20.21 -4.53 -5.78
N GLY A 230 -21.35 -3.83 -5.77
CA GLY A 230 -22.67 -4.46 -5.55
C GLY A 230 -22.95 -4.87 -4.09
N GLY A 231 -22.08 -4.47 -3.15
CA GLY A 231 -22.18 -4.78 -1.73
C GLY A 231 -21.03 -5.64 -1.27
N LEU A 232 -20.25 -5.15 -0.30
CA LEU A 232 -19.12 -5.88 0.25
C LEU A 232 -19.01 -5.76 1.77
N VAL A 233 -18.34 -6.74 2.35
CA VAL A 233 -17.87 -6.69 3.74
C VAL A 233 -16.35 -6.72 3.73
N ASN A 234 -15.73 -5.71 4.34
CA ASN A 234 -14.28 -5.61 4.43
C ASN A 234 -13.77 -6.33 5.70
N ILE A 235 -12.62 -7.01 5.54
CA ILE A 235 -11.91 -7.66 6.65
C ILE A 235 -10.48 -7.17 6.62
N THR A 236 -10.09 -6.41 7.65
CA THR A 236 -8.70 -5.97 7.82
C THR A 236 -7.80 -7.17 8.12
N GLY A 237 -6.99 -7.54 7.14
CA GLY A 237 -6.18 -8.75 7.16
C GLY A 237 -4.69 -8.49 7.33
N LYS A 238 -3.94 -9.59 7.54
CA LYS A 238 -2.48 -9.60 7.46
C LYS A 238 -1.77 -8.61 8.40
N LYS A 239 -2.37 -8.24 9.54
CA LYS A 239 -1.72 -7.41 10.59
C LYS A 239 -0.39 -8.04 11.07
N ALA A 240 -0.34 -9.37 11.23
CA ALA A 240 0.88 -10.10 11.58
C ALA A 240 1.95 -10.11 10.47
N GLU A 241 1.58 -9.94 9.20
CA GLU A 241 2.55 -9.69 8.14
C GLU A 241 3.17 -8.30 8.31
N LEU A 242 2.34 -7.27 8.53
CA LEU A 242 2.82 -5.90 8.71
C LEU A 242 3.81 -5.79 9.88
N ARG A 243 3.47 -6.36 11.03
CA ARG A 243 4.37 -6.40 12.20
C ARG A 243 5.74 -7.02 11.88
N ARG A 244 5.79 -8.03 11.00
CA ARG A 244 7.06 -8.63 10.55
C ARG A 244 7.85 -7.70 9.65
N LEU A 245 7.19 -6.94 8.77
CA LEU A 245 7.85 -5.93 7.95
C LEU A 245 8.47 -4.83 8.84
N GLU A 246 7.71 -4.33 9.81
CA GLU A 246 8.19 -3.31 10.75
C GLU A 246 9.37 -3.81 11.60
N LYS A 247 9.31 -5.07 12.05
CA LYS A 247 10.44 -5.71 12.75
C LYS A 247 11.69 -5.81 11.84
N ALA A 248 11.53 -6.11 10.55
CA ALA A 248 12.63 -6.15 9.61
C ALA A 248 13.26 -4.77 9.41
N VAL A 249 12.44 -3.72 9.26
CA VAL A 249 12.89 -2.31 9.21
C VAL A 249 13.68 -1.95 10.47
N LYS A 250 13.11 -2.20 11.66
CA LYS A 250 13.77 -1.92 12.94
C LYS A 250 15.12 -2.63 13.06
N LYS A 251 15.17 -3.92 12.66
CA LYS A 251 16.41 -4.71 12.69
C LYS A 251 17.46 -4.15 11.71
N TYR A 252 17.04 -3.73 10.52
CA TYR A 252 17.93 -3.12 9.53
C TYR A 252 18.53 -1.82 10.08
N CYS A 253 17.68 -0.89 10.56
CA CYS A 253 18.14 0.40 11.07
C CYS A 253 18.99 0.30 12.34
N LYS A 254 18.76 -0.71 13.20
CA LYS A 254 19.63 -0.97 14.35
C LYS A 254 21.05 -1.41 13.95
N LYS A 255 21.23 -2.03 12.78
CA LYS A 255 22.55 -2.48 12.32
C LYS A 255 23.37 -1.39 11.64
N LEU A 256 22.71 -0.32 11.20
CA LEU A 256 23.34 0.81 10.52
C LEU A 256 23.96 1.80 11.52
N ASN A 257 23.38 1.88 12.73
CA ASN A 257 23.88 2.64 13.87
C ASN A 257 24.78 1.78 14.76
#